data_AF-A0A7C5HLB9-F1
#
_entry.id   AF-A0A7C5HLB9-F1
#
_cell.length_a   1.000
_cell.length_b   1.000
_cell.length_c   1.000
_cell.angle_alpha   90.00
_cell.angle_beta   90.00
_cell.angle_gamma   90.00
#
_symmetry.space_group_name_H-M   'P 1'
#
loop_
_entity.id
_entity.type
_entity.pdbx_description
1 polymer ?
#
loop_
_entity_poly.entity_id
_entity_poly.type
_entity_poly.pdbx_seq_one_letter_code
_entity_poly.pdbx_strand_id
1 'polypeptide(L)'
;MRVFHPRSYAPSVHHVDYEALRRRGIRALIFDLDNTLCLWRTGPPDARVRKLLKELIARGFRVAVLSNGRLSLRPEVLAFFEE
;
A
#
# COMPACT_ATOMS: atom_id res chain seq x y z
N MET A 1 31.02 0.89 -7.76
CA MET A 1 29.75 0.26 -7.36
C MET A 1 28.60 1.06 -7.94
N ARG A 2 27.59 0.39 -8.51
CA ARG A 2 26.38 1.05 -9.01
C ARG A 2 25.36 1.06 -7.87
N VAL A 3 24.95 2.23 -7.41
CA VAL A 3 23.99 2.37 -6.31
C VAL A 3 22.62 1.95 -6.81
N PHE A 4 21.92 1.08 -6.08
CA PHE A 4 20.53 0.76 -6.38
C PHE A 4 19.67 2.00 -6.16
N HIS A 5 18.85 2.32 -7.14
CA HIS A 5 17.93 3.45 -7.08
C HIS A 5 16.55 3.03 -7.56
N PRO A 6 15.49 3.71 -7.10
CA PRO A 6 14.14 3.42 -7.59
C PRO A 6 14.04 3.69 -9.10
N ARG A 7 13.18 2.93 -9.78
CA ARG A 7 12.85 3.15 -11.18
C ARG A 7 11.78 4.24 -11.36
N SER A 8 10.99 4.52 -10.33
CA SER A 8 10.06 5.65 -10.28
C SER A 8 9.93 6.18 -8.86
N TYR A 9 9.57 7.46 -8.74
CA TYR A 9 9.33 8.13 -7.48
C TYR A 9 7.96 8.80 -7.50
N ALA A 10 7.26 8.80 -6.37
CA ALA A 10 6.03 9.53 -6.15
C ALA A 10 6.03 10.08 -4.71
N PRO A 11 5.43 11.27 -4.47
CA PRO A 11 5.43 11.88 -3.14
C PRO A 11 4.54 11.14 -2.13
N SER A 12 3.57 10.35 -2.58
CA SER A 12 2.80 9.44 -1.72
C SER A 12 2.17 8.32 -2.54
N VAL A 13 1.62 7.31 -1.85
CA VAL A 13 0.85 6.22 -2.48
C VAL A 13 -0.34 6.73 -3.31
N HIS A 14 -0.84 7.94 -3.05
CA HIS A 14 -1.94 8.53 -3.81
C HIS A 14 -1.51 9.17 -5.13
N HIS A 15 -0.20 9.35 -5.36
CA HIS A 15 0.35 9.99 -6.56
C HIS A 15 1.02 9.00 -7.52
N VAL A 16 0.96 7.70 -7.23
CA VAL A 16 1.49 6.68 -8.12
C VAL A 16 0.57 6.53 -9.34
N ASP A 17 1.14 6.54 -10.55
CA ASP A 17 0.40 6.22 -11.78
C ASP A 17 0.22 4.70 -11.90
N TYR A 18 -0.81 4.19 -11.21
CA TYR A 18 -1.14 2.77 -11.23
C TYR A 18 -1.56 2.26 -12.61
N GLU A 19 -2.15 3.11 -13.46
CA GLU A 19 -2.50 2.70 -14.82
C GLU A 19 -1.25 2.50 -15.68
N ALA A 20 -0.21 3.32 -15.52
CA ALA A 20 1.08 3.07 -16.15
C ALA A 20 1.68 1.74 -15.70
N LEU A 21 1.57 1.39 -14.41
CA LEU A 21 2.00 0.08 -13.91
C LEU A 21 1.21 -1.06 -14.58
N ARG A 22 -0.12 -0.91 -14.69
CA ARG A 22 -0.98 -1.91 -15.35
C ARG A 22 -0.64 -2.06 -16.84
N ARG A 23 -0.44 -0.97 -17.57
CA ARG A 23 0.00 -0.97 -18.98
C ARG A 23 1.34 -1.69 -19.16
N ARG A 24 2.22 -1.62 -18.16
CA ARG A 24 3.52 -2.34 -18.13
C ARG A 24 3.42 -3.83 -17.79
N GLY A 25 2.22 -4.38 -17.65
CA GLY A 25 2.03 -5.80 -17.34
C GLY A 25 2.04 -6.13 -15.84
N ILE A 26 2.18 -5.14 -14.96
CA ILE A 26 2.13 -5.37 -13.51
C ILE A 26 0.68 -5.65 -13.11
N ARG A 27 0.47 -6.66 -12.27
CA ARG A 27 -0.86 -7.12 -11.82
C ARG A 27 -0.98 -7.30 -10.31
N ALA A 28 0.14 -7.37 -9.61
CA ALA A 28 0.18 -7.46 -8.16
C ALA A 28 0.89 -6.24 -7.58
N LEU A 29 0.33 -5.70 -6.50
CA LEU A 29 0.88 -4.59 -5.75
C LEU A 29 1.08 -5.05 -4.31
N ILE A 30 2.28 -4.82 -3.79
CA ILE A 30 2.63 -5.10 -2.40
C ILE A 30 2.92 -3.74 -1.76
N PHE A 31 2.15 -3.39 -0.75
CA PHE A 31 2.36 -2.18 0.04
C PHE A 31 3.00 -2.55 1.36
N ASP A 32 3.99 -1.76 1.77
CA ASP A 32 4.38 -1.69 3.16
C ASP A 32 3.29 -0.97 3.98
N LEU A 33 3.27 -1.15 5.30
CA LEU A 33 2.25 -0.57 6.18
C LEU A 33 2.74 0.74 6.83
N ASP A 34 3.72 0.65 7.71
CA ASP A 34 4.13 1.75 8.58
C ASP A 34 4.98 2.77 7.82
N ASN A 35 4.61 4.04 7.89
CA ASN A 35 5.13 5.16 7.09
C ASN A 35 4.90 5.02 5.57
N THR A 36 4.03 4.10 5.15
CA THR A 36 3.59 3.96 3.75
C THR A 36 2.07 4.14 3.62
N LEU A 37 1.29 3.34 4.35
CA LEU A 37 -0.18 3.41 4.39
C LEU A 37 -0.72 4.08 5.66
N CYS A 38 0.03 4.08 6.76
CA CYS A 38 -0.30 4.83 7.97
C CYS A 38 0.98 5.31 8.65
N LEU A 39 0.89 6.28 9.56
CA LEU A 39 2.05 6.63 10.37
C LEU A 39 2.34 5.50 11.37
N TRP A 40 3.61 5.35 11.71
CA TRP A 40 4.03 4.34 12.67
C TRP A 40 3.37 4.56 14.04
N ARG A 41 2.69 3.53 14.55
CA ARG A 41 2.03 3.52 15.88
C ARG A 41 0.93 4.57 16.12
N THR A 42 0.31 5.13 15.07
CA THR A 42 -0.76 6.13 15.23
C THR A 42 -2.18 5.59 15.02
N GLY A 43 -2.36 4.26 14.97
CA GLY A 43 -3.65 3.61 14.72
C GLY A 43 -3.78 3.02 13.30
N PRO A 44 -5.00 2.68 12.85
CA PRO A 44 -5.24 2.12 11.52
C PRO A 44 -5.06 3.17 10.41
N PRO A 45 -4.92 2.73 9.14
CA PRO A 45 -4.96 3.64 8.00
C PRO A 45 -6.27 4.42 7.93
N ASP A 46 -6.25 5.54 7.22
CA ASP A 46 -7.43 6.39 7.07
C ASP A 46 -8.38 5.94 5.94
N ALA A 47 -9.52 6.63 5.82
CA ALA A 47 -10.51 6.34 4.78
C ALA A 47 -9.97 6.55 3.35
N ARG A 48 -8.96 7.42 3.15
CA ARG A 48 -8.37 7.67 1.83
C ARG A 48 -7.56 6.45 1.38
N VAL A 49 -6.86 5.81 2.31
CA VAL A 49 -6.15 4.56 2.06
C VAL A 49 -7.13 3.44 1.77
N ARG A 50 -8.21 3.31 2.54
CA ARG A 50 -9.26 2.31 2.26
C ARG A 50 -9.79 2.46 0.84
N LYS A 51 -10.13 3.70 0.45
CA LYS A 51 -10.60 4.03 -0.90
C LYS A 51 -9.58 3.65 -1.96
N LEU A 52 -8.31 4.01 -1.77
CA LEU A 52 -7.23 3.66 -2.70
C LEU A 52 -7.15 2.15 -2.92
N LEU A 53 -7.09 1.36 -1.85
CA LEU A 53 -6.95 -0.10 -1.95
C LEU A 53 -8.17 -0.73 -2.66
N LYS A 54 -9.39 -0.30 -2.31
CA LYS A 54 -10.64 -0.77 -2.96
C LYS A 54 -10.65 -0.44 -4.46
N GLU A 55 -10.26 0.77 -4.84
CA GLU A 55 -10.18 1.14 -6.26
C GLU A 55 -9.12 0.34 -7.03
N LEU A 56 -7.96 0.03 -6.42
CA LEU A 56 -6.92 -0.77 -7.06
C LEU A 56 -7.38 -2.21 -7.29
N ILE A 57 -8.06 -2.80 -6.30
CA ILE A 57 -8.66 -4.13 -6.44
C ILE A 57 -9.73 -4.11 -7.55
N ALA A 58 -10.61 -3.10 -7.57
CA ALA A 58 -11.63 -2.96 -8.61
C ALA A 58 -11.04 -2.77 -10.03
N ARG A 59 -9.85 -2.17 -10.14
CA ARG A 59 -9.07 -2.06 -11.39
C ARG A 59 -8.36 -3.36 -11.80
N GLY A 60 -8.52 -4.43 -11.02
CA GLY A 60 -7.99 -5.77 -11.33
C GLY A 60 -6.59 -6.03 -10.78
N PHE A 61 -6.09 -5.22 -9.85
CA PHE A 61 -4.85 -5.54 -9.14
C PHE A 61 -5.10 -6.56 -8.02
N ARG A 62 -4.16 -7.48 -7.84
CA ARG A 62 -4.03 -8.26 -6.61
C ARG A 62 -3.24 -7.42 -5.61
N VAL A 63 -3.81 -7.12 -4.46
CA VAL A 63 -3.18 -6.25 -3.46
C VAL A 63 -2.83 -7.06 -2.23
N ALA A 64 -1.62 -6.87 -1.73
CA ALA A 64 -1.18 -7.37 -0.43
C ALA A 64 -0.57 -6.22 0.39
N VAL A 65 -0.80 -6.25 1.70
CA VAL A 65 -0.15 -5.35 2.66
C VAL A 65 0.80 -6.18 3.51
N LEU A 66 2.04 -5.73 3.61
CA LEU A 66 3.08 -6.34 4.44
C LEU A 66 3.47 -5.40 5.56
N SER A 67 3.74 -5.97 6.72
CA SER A 67 4.31 -5.26 7.87
C SER A 67 5.34 -6.17 8.51
N ASN A 68 6.46 -5.56 8.93
CA ASN A 68 7.43 -6.21 9.82
C ASN A 68 7.08 -6.00 11.31
N GLY A 69 5.99 -5.29 11.62
CA GLY A 69 5.50 -5.07 12.97
C GLY A 69 4.71 -6.26 13.53
N ARG A 70 4.58 -6.31 14.86
CA ARG A 70 3.73 -7.30 15.55
C ARG A 70 2.25 -6.90 15.46
N LEU A 71 1.60 -7.26 14.36
CA LEU A 71 0.19 -6.91 14.10
C LEU A 71 -0.79 -7.50 15.14
N SER A 72 -0.45 -8.61 15.81
CA SER A 72 -1.25 -9.16 16.90
C SER A 72 -1.43 -8.20 18.08
N LEU A 73 -0.57 -7.18 18.20
CA LEU A 73 -0.69 -6.12 19.22
C LEU A 73 -1.45 -4.89 18.72
N ARG A 74 -1.98 -4.93 17.49
CA ARG A 74 -2.71 -3.83 16.82
C ARG A 74 -4.00 -4.36 16.18
N PRO A 75 -4.94 -4.92 16.96
CA PRO A 75 -6.17 -5.49 16.42
C PRO A 75 -7.00 -4.47 15.61
N GLU A 76 -6.92 -3.19 15.94
CA GLU A 76 -7.58 -2.11 15.20
C GLU A 76 -7.08 -1.98 13.76
N VAL A 77 -5.81 -2.32 13.50
CA VAL A 77 -5.25 -2.34 12.14
C VAL A 77 -5.75 -3.56 11.38
N LEU A 78 -5.85 -4.72 12.03
CA LEU A 78 -6.38 -5.93 11.40
C LEU A 78 -7.84 -5.76 11.02
N ALA A 79 -8.67 -5.24 11.95
CA ALA A 79 -10.08 -4.94 11.71
C ALA A 79 -10.28 -3.99 10.53
N PHE A 80 -9.35 -3.04 10.30
CA PHE A 80 -9.41 -2.18 9.12
C PHE A 80 -9.40 -2.99 7.80
N PHE A 81 -8.65 -4.10 7.69
CA PHE A 81 -8.52 -4.86 6.45
C PHE A 81 -9.55 -5.99 6.28
N GLU A 82 -10.37 -6.26 7.29
CA GLU A 82 -11.42 -7.29 7.24
C GLU A 82 -12.73 -6.80 6.55
N GLU A 83 -12.85 -5.49 6.27
CA GLU A 83 -13.99 -4.79 5.65
C GLU A 83 -13.80 -4.32 4.18
#